data_AF-A0A1B6ERN9-F1
#
_entry.id   AF-A0A1B6ERN9-F1
#
_cell.length_a   1.000
_cell.length_b   1.000
_cell.length_c   1.000
_cell.angle_alpha   90.00
_cell.angle_beta   90.00
_cell.angle_gamma   90.00
#
_symmetry.space_group_name_H-M   'P 1'
#
loop_
_entity.id
_entity.type
_entity.pdbx_description
1 polymer ?
#
loop_
_entity_poly.entity_id
_entity_poly.type
_entity_poly.pdbx_seq_one_letter_code
_entity_poly.pdbx_strand_id
1 'polypeptide(L)'
;SLDLIKRRLDGNQYRRLDQFQEDLFSCMERARKLSRTDSQVFEDSVELQSYFIRQRDELCLNGDLLHSPALNYTLLDLSTAVDAMRQQKLLQELPEEEDQTRSSEDNT
;
A
#
# COMPACT_ATOMS: atom_id res chain seq x y z
N SER A 1 -2.34 -4.16 -12.16
CA SER A 1 -3.30 -3.05 -12.06
C SER A 1 -4.63 -3.59 -11.55
N LEU A 2 -5.52 -2.73 -11.06
CA LEU A 2 -6.86 -3.16 -10.65
C LEU A 2 -7.67 -3.77 -11.80
N ASP A 3 -7.48 -3.32 -13.04
CA ASP A 3 -8.14 -3.92 -14.21
C ASP A 3 -7.76 -5.39 -14.43
N LEU A 4 -6.48 -5.74 -14.19
CA LEU A 4 -6.03 -7.12 -14.29
C LEU A 4 -6.66 -7.97 -13.19
N ILE A 5 -6.71 -7.45 -11.96
CA ILE A 5 -7.34 -8.12 -10.82
C ILE A 5 -8.83 -8.35 -11.11
N LYS A 6 -9.53 -7.31 -11.60
CA LYS A 6 -10.93 -7.41 -12.01
C LYS A 6 -11.13 -8.48 -13.08
N ARG A 7 -10.30 -8.50 -14.14
CA ARG A 7 -10.40 -9.51 -15.19
C ARG A 7 -10.18 -10.94 -14.67
N ARG A 8 -9.22 -11.13 -13.75
CA ARG A 8 -8.97 -12.43 -13.10
C ARG A 8 -10.14 -12.85 -12.22
N LEU A 9 -10.72 -11.91 -11.48
CA LEU A 9 -11.88 -12.13 -10.63
C LEU A 9 -13.12 -12.51 -11.46
N ASP A 10 -13.45 -11.71 -12.47
CA ASP A 10 -14.57 -11.97 -13.41
C ASP A 10 -14.39 -13.32 -14.14
N GLY A 11 -13.14 -13.72 -14.37
CA GLY A 11 -12.77 -15.01 -14.96
C GLY A 11 -12.73 -16.19 -13.98
N ASN A 12 -13.15 -16.03 -12.71
CA ASN A 12 -13.09 -17.05 -11.66
C ASN A 12 -11.69 -17.67 -11.47
N GLN A 13 -10.63 -16.89 -11.66
CA GLN A 13 -9.25 -17.37 -11.57
C GLN A 13 -8.74 -17.39 -10.12
N TYR A 14 -9.33 -16.61 -9.23
CA TYR A 14 -9.02 -16.67 -7.80
C TYR A 14 -9.81 -17.79 -7.14
N ARG A 15 -9.13 -18.88 -6.83
CA ARG A 15 -9.68 -20.02 -6.07
C ARG A 15 -9.40 -19.94 -4.57
N ARG A 16 -8.51 -19.03 -4.16
CA ARG A 16 -8.17 -18.78 -2.76
C ARG A 16 -8.20 -17.29 -2.46
N LEU A 17 -8.70 -16.94 -1.28
CA LEU A 17 -8.83 -15.56 -0.81
C LEU A 17 -7.47 -14.88 -0.62
N ASP A 18 -6.49 -15.59 -0.09
CA ASP A 18 -5.12 -15.09 0.12
C ASP A 18 -4.43 -14.72 -1.19
N GLN A 19 -4.65 -15.46 -2.28
CA GLN A 19 -4.10 -15.10 -3.60
C GLN A 19 -4.73 -13.82 -4.17
N PHE A 20 -6.03 -13.63 -3.97
CA PHE A 20 -6.73 -12.40 -4.37
C PHE A 20 -6.24 -11.20 -3.53
N GLN A 21 -6.12 -11.41 -2.21
CA GLN A 21 -5.57 -10.42 -1.28
C GLN A 21 -4.15 -9.99 -1.67
N GLU A 22 -3.26 -10.93 -2.00
CA GLU A 22 -1.88 -10.65 -2.39
C GLU A 22 -1.79 -9.74 -3.63
N ASP A 23 -2.59 -10.02 -4.65
CA ASP A 23 -2.62 -9.19 -5.86
C ASP A 23 -3.15 -7.77 -5.57
N LEU A 24 -4.18 -7.65 -4.75
CA LEU A 24 -4.73 -6.34 -4.34
C LEU A 24 -3.71 -5.55 -3.52
N PHE A 25 -3.08 -6.19 -2.54
CA PHE A 25 -2.07 -5.58 -1.67
C PHE A 25 -0.86 -5.15 -2.48
N SER A 26 -0.42 -5.94 -3.45
CA SER A 26 0.66 -5.57 -4.37
C SER A 26 0.34 -4.31 -5.17
N CYS A 27 -0.91 -4.12 -5.60
CA CYS A 27 -1.32 -2.88 -6.27
C CYS A 27 -1.27 -1.67 -5.34
N MET A 28 -1.78 -1.80 -4.11
CA MET A 28 -1.79 -0.70 -3.13
C MET A 28 -0.36 -0.34 -2.67
N GLU A 29 0.47 -1.34 -2.40
CA GLU A 29 1.87 -1.14 -2.04
C GLU A 29 2.66 -0.46 -3.15
N ARG A 30 2.43 -0.87 -4.42
CA ARG A 30 3.03 -0.19 -5.56
C ARG A 30 2.58 1.27 -5.67
N ALA A 31 1.30 1.56 -5.40
CA ALA A 31 0.80 2.94 -5.40
C ALA A 31 1.56 3.79 -4.36
N ARG A 32 1.69 3.31 -3.11
CA ARG A 32 2.45 3.99 -2.05
C ARG A 32 3.94 4.18 -2.38
N LYS A 33 4.57 3.16 -2.99
CA LYS A 33 5.98 3.23 -3.39
C LYS A 33 6.21 4.34 -4.41
N LEU A 34 5.30 4.50 -5.37
CA LEU A 34 5.42 5.46 -6.48
C LEU A 34 4.85 6.85 -6.19
N SER A 35 4.14 7.04 -5.09
CA SER A 35 3.54 8.32 -4.71
C SER A 35 4.32 8.99 -3.58
N ARG A 36 4.20 10.31 -3.41
CA ARG A 36 4.77 11.00 -2.24
C ARG A 36 3.94 10.72 -0.98
N THR A 37 4.55 10.78 0.20
CA THR A 37 3.84 10.54 1.47
C THR A 37 2.74 11.56 1.76
N ASP A 38 2.82 12.76 1.19
CA ASP A 38 1.84 13.84 1.29
C ASP A 38 0.77 13.83 0.19
N SER A 39 0.78 12.82 -0.69
CA SER A 39 -0.12 12.77 -1.85
C SER A 39 -1.42 12.01 -1.56
N GLN A 40 -2.50 12.43 -2.22
CA GLN A 40 -3.81 11.75 -2.14
C GLN A 40 -3.72 10.27 -2.54
N VAL A 41 -2.90 9.93 -3.53
CA VAL A 41 -2.69 8.54 -3.98
C VAL A 41 -2.13 7.67 -2.86
N PHE A 42 -1.24 8.21 -2.03
CA PHE A 42 -0.69 7.49 -0.88
C PHE A 42 -1.80 7.20 0.12
N GLU A 43 -2.53 8.22 0.55
CA GLU A 43 -3.60 8.09 1.55
C GLU A 43 -4.74 7.18 1.06
N ASP A 44 -5.19 7.34 -0.19
CA ASP A 44 -6.24 6.50 -0.79
C ASP A 44 -5.83 5.03 -0.82
N SER A 45 -4.56 4.73 -1.13
CA SER A 45 -4.09 3.34 -1.18
C SER A 45 -4.03 2.69 0.21
N VAL A 46 -3.81 3.47 1.28
CA VAL A 46 -3.86 3.00 2.67
C VAL A 46 -5.31 2.75 3.08
N GLU A 47 -6.22 3.68 2.78
CA GLU A 47 -7.64 3.55 3.13
C GLU A 47 -8.28 2.38 2.37
N LEU A 48 -8.03 2.22 1.08
CA LEU A 48 -8.55 1.11 0.28
C LEU A 48 -8.07 -0.26 0.81
N GLN A 49 -6.79 -0.37 1.20
CA GLN A 49 -6.27 -1.61 1.79
C GLN A 49 -6.87 -1.88 3.18
N SER A 50 -7.05 -0.83 3.99
CA SER A 50 -7.68 -0.93 5.31
C SER A 50 -9.15 -1.31 5.22
N TYR A 51 -9.87 -0.74 4.25
CA TYR A 51 -11.25 -1.09 3.95
C TYR A 51 -11.38 -2.55 3.50
N PHE A 52 -10.48 -3.01 2.62
CA PHE A 52 -10.46 -4.42 2.22
C PHE A 52 -10.30 -5.36 3.41
N ILE A 53 -9.35 -5.08 4.32
CA ILE A 53 -9.12 -5.93 5.50
C ILE A 53 -10.38 -5.98 6.38
N ARG A 54 -11.03 -4.84 6.64
CA ARG A 54 -12.28 -4.79 7.41
C ARG A 54 -13.39 -5.63 6.76
N GLN A 55 -13.62 -5.46 5.46
CA GLN A 55 -14.64 -6.23 4.75
C GLN A 55 -14.31 -7.72 4.68
N ARG A 56 -13.03 -8.08 4.51
CA ARG A 56 -12.56 -9.46 4.53
C ARG A 56 -12.89 -10.12 5.87
N ASP A 57 -12.53 -9.46 6.98
CA ASP A 57 -12.73 -9.99 8.32
C ASP A 57 -14.22 -10.13 8.63
N GLU A 58 -15.04 -9.16 8.26
CA GLU A 58 -16.50 -9.22 8.37
C GLU A 58 -17.08 -10.41 7.58
N LEU A 59 -16.72 -10.55 6.29
CA LEU A 59 -17.25 -11.61 5.43
C LEU A 59 -16.75 -13.02 5.81
N CYS A 60 -15.56 -13.12 6.40
CA CYS A 60 -15.03 -14.38 6.92
C CYS A 60 -15.54 -14.70 8.33
N LEU A 61 -16.35 -13.82 8.95
CA LEU A 61 -16.73 -13.87 10.36
C LEU A 61 -15.50 -14.06 11.27
N ASN A 62 -14.45 -13.27 11.04
CA ASN A 62 -13.16 -13.36 11.73
C ASN A 62 -12.52 -14.76 11.69
N GLY A 63 -12.84 -15.56 10.67
CA GLY A 63 -12.34 -16.92 10.48
C GLY A 63 -13.35 -18.00 10.83
N ASP A 64 -14.46 -17.68 11.51
CA ASP A 64 -15.47 -18.68 11.89
C ASP A 64 -16.18 -19.29 10.68
N LEU A 65 -16.38 -18.51 9.60
CA LEU A 65 -17.01 -18.98 8.37
C LEU A 65 -16.01 -19.51 7.36
N LEU A 66 -14.88 -18.82 7.19
CA LEU A 66 -13.85 -19.16 6.22
C LEU A 66 -12.48 -19.02 6.87
N HIS A 67 -11.85 -20.16 7.17
CA HIS A 67 -10.43 -20.17 7.53
C HIS A 67 -9.57 -19.96 6.29
N SER A 68 -8.82 -18.86 6.27
CA SER A 68 -7.88 -18.54 5.19
C SER A 68 -6.58 -17.95 5.76
N PRO A 69 -5.41 -18.29 5.19
CA PRO A 69 -4.15 -17.62 5.51
C PRO A 69 -4.19 -16.11 5.29
N ALA A 70 -5.14 -15.61 4.50
CA ALA A 70 -5.38 -14.19 4.29
C ALA A 70 -5.57 -13.43 5.61
N LEU A 71 -6.27 -14.05 6.57
CA LEU A 71 -6.61 -13.47 7.88
C LEU A 71 -5.39 -13.27 8.79
N ASN A 72 -4.26 -13.91 8.50
CA ASN A 72 -3.03 -13.75 9.28
C ASN A 72 -2.43 -12.34 9.15
N TYR A 73 -2.81 -11.58 8.13
CA TYR A 73 -2.42 -10.19 7.96
C TYR A 73 -3.55 -9.27 8.44
N THR A 74 -3.33 -8.60 9.56
CA THR A 74 -4.33 -7.79 10.28
C THR A 74 -4.22 -6.30 9.96
N LEU A 75 -5.16 -5.49 10.45
CA LEU A 75 -5.05 -4.02 10.40
C LEU A 75 -3.81 -3.49 11.14
N LEU A 76 -3.37 -4.16 12.21
CA LEU A 76 -2.17 -3.78 12.95
C LEU A 76 -0.91 -3.99 12.10
N ASP A 77 -0.85 -5.09 11.35
CA ASP A 77 0.25 -5.36 10.42
C ASP A 77 0.29 -4.32 9.30
N LEU A 78 -0.88 -3.92 8.78
CA LEU A 78 -0.98 -2.84 7.80
C LEU A 78 -0.46 -1.52 8.36
N SER A 79 -0.94 -1.09 9.53
CA SER A 79 -0.51 0.15 10.17
C SER A 79 1.00 0.18 10.35
N THR A 80 1.56 -0.89 10.92
CA THR A 80 2.99 -1.01 11.18
C THR A 80 3.80 -0.91 9.88
N ALA A 81 3.37 -1.60 8.82
CA ALA A 81 4.05 -1.58 7.53
C ALA A 81 3.97 -0.21 6.84
N VAL A 82 2.81 0.46 6.92
CA VAL A 82 2.61 1.79 6.34
C VAL A 82 3.43 2.85 7.08
N ASP A 83 3.48 2.79 8.41
CA ASP A 83 4.26 3.73 9.22
C ASP A 83 5.76 3.59 8.94
N ALA A 84 6.28 2.36 8.88
CA ALA A 84 7.67 2.10 8.52
C ALA A 84 8.00 2.64 7.11
N MET A 85 7.11 2.41 6.14
CA MET A 85 7.27 2.95 4.79
C MET A 85 7.23 4.48 4.76
N ARG A 86 6.32 5.10 5.53
CA ARG A 86 6.18 6.56 5.61
C ARG A 86 7.44 7.19 6.19
N GLN A 87 7.98 6.64 7.28
CA GLN A 87 9.24 7.09 7.87
C GLN A 87 10.41 7.00 6.88
N GLN A 88 10.54 5.86 6.19
CA GLN A 88 11.58 5.66 5.19
C GLN A 88 11.46 6.67 4.03
N LYS A 89 10.25 6.88 3.52
CA LYS A 89 10.02 7.79 2.39
C LYS A 89 10.18 9.25 2.78
N LEU A 90 9.79 9.65 4.00
CA LEU A 90 9.95 11.02 4.45
C LEU A 90 11.42 11.44 4.42
N LEU A 91 12.35 10.54 4.79
CA LEU A 91 13.79 10.79 4.69
C LEU A 91 14.28 11.00 3.24
N GLN A 92 13.61 10.38 2.25
CA GLN A 92 13.94 10.51 0.83
C GLN A 92 13.23 11.70 0.15
N GLU A 93 12.13 12.16 0.74
CA GLU A 93 11.31 13.27 0.23
C GLU A 93 11.75 14.63 0.79
N LEU A 94 12.65 14.64 1.79
CA LEU A 94 13.33 15.85 2.24
C LEU A 94 14.09 16.46 1.04
N PRO A 95 13.97 17.78 0.81
CA PRO A 95 14.80 18.44 -0.17
C PRO A 95 16.27 18.22 0.21
N GLU A 96 17.10 17.75 -0.73
CA GLU A 96 18.54 17.88 -0.59
C GLU A 96 18.83 19.39 -0.43
N GLU A 97 19.41 19.81 0.70
CA GLU A 97 19.88 21.19 0.94
C GLU A 97 21.10 21.52 0.05
N GLU A 98 21.06 21.18 -1.24
CA GLU A 98 22.20 21.28 -2.17
C GLU A 98 21.81 21.90 -3.51
N ASP A 99 21.30 23.14 -3.51
CA ASP A 99 21.40 23.99 -4.72
C ASP A 99 21.59 25.50 -4.45
N GLN A 100 22.02 25.91 -3.25
CA GLN A 100 22.25 27.35 -2.95
C GLN A 100 23.64 27.70 -2.41
N THR A 101 24.55 26.76 -2.22
CA THR A 101 25.90 27.05 -1.69
C THR A 101 27.04 26.86 -2.69
N ARG A 102 26.77 26.64 -3.98
CA ARG A 102 27.83 26.44 -5.01
C ARG A 102 27.83 27.38 -6.21
N SER A 103 26.90 28.33 -6.34
CA SER A 103 26.84 29.20 -7.53
C SER A 103 27.22 30.68 -7.35
N SER A 104 27.60 31.13 -6.14
CA SER A 104 27.94 32.54 -5.90
C SER A 104 29.37 32.82 -5.40
N GLU A 105 30.27 31.82 -5.41
CA GLU A 105 31.71 32.02 -5.21
C GLU A 105 32.49 31.90 -6.54
N ASP A 106 32.00 32.51 -7.63
CA ASP A 106 32.84 32.75 -8.80
C ASP A 106 32.33 33.94 -9.64
N ASN A 107 32.58 35.17 -9.19
CA ASN A 107 33.00 36.24 -10.09
C ASN A 107 33.69 37.35 -9.29
N THR A 108 35.01 37.32 -9.38
CA THR A 108 35.94 38.37 -8.92
C THR A 108 35.96 39.50 -9.94
#